data_AF-A0A2M7CSA3-F1
#
_entry.id   AF-A0A2M7CSA3-F1
#
_cell.length_a   1.000
_cell.length_b   1.000
_cell.length_c   1.000
_cell.angle_alpha   90.00
_cell.angle_beta   90.00
_cell.angle_gamma   90.00
#
_symmetry.space_group_name_H-M   'P 1'
#
loop_
_entity.id
_entity.type
_entity.pdbx_description
1 polymer ?
#
loop_
_entity_poly.entity_id
_entity_poly.type
_entity_poly.pdbx_seq_one_letter_code
_entity_poly.pdbx_strand_id
1 'polypeptide(L)'
;MRKKQTPAENMLWELLRNRQMNDAKFRRQHQFGEYVCDFYCAEAKLAVECDGAVHLTAEAIAHDKQRDTYLKSQGVTVLRFENRVVLDETDQVLESICSHLPSTSGRGAGGEGNVAQSGRMEMLSDRCNIVVIADEAHRSQYGFGGKVNEKTGEMSYGFASNLRDALPNASFIGFTGTPIEKTDANTRAVFGDYISIYDIQRSVADQATVPIYYESRISKLSLNAAELPQLDAEFEEITEGEELTKKEKLKTKWAALEALVGEPKRIKLVAADLVTHFEKRVEAMDGKAMIVCMSRRICVDLYDALIKLRPEWAEETLKVVMTGSADDGPDWQPHIRSKDARRKLANRFKDAKDPFRIVIVRDMWLTGFDAPCLHTMYADKPMQGHGLMQAIARVNRVFRDKPGGLVVDYLGLADQLRKALAVYTESGGQGAPTFDTAQAIAVMLEKHGIACDLMHQPAPLPDSPFYVYAILCDDESVYIGQTEDLLKRWGEHRRGTGAEWTKKHPPHPNRTL
;
A
#
# COMPACT_ATOMS: atom_id res chain seq x y z
N MET A 1 -31.15 20.58 36.31
CA MET A 1 -30.03 20.64 35.34
C MET A 1 -28.77 20.09 36.00
N ARG A 2 -28.14 19.05 35.42
CA ARG A 2 -26.87 18.50 35.93
C ARG A 2 -25.75 19.53 35.76
N LYS A 3 -24.87 19.67 36.76
CA LYS A 3 -23.85 20.73 36.85
C LYS A 3 -22.54 20.47 36.08
N LYS A 4 -22.31 19.27 35.53
CA LYS A 4 -21.06 18.95 34.80
C LYS A 4 -21.32 17.95 33.67
N GLN A 5 -20.98 18.34 32.44
CA GLN A 5 -21.09 17.51 31.24
C GLN A 5 -19.84 16.68 31.03
N THR A 6 -19.99 15.53 30.37
CA THR A 6 -18.85 14.72 29.92
C THR A 6 -18.12 15.40 28.74
N PRO A 7 -16.83 15.09 28.52
CA PRO A 7 -16.11 15.54 27.32
C PRO A 7 -16.81 15.13 26.01
N ALA A 8 -17.41 13.94 25.98
CA ALA A 8 -18.18 13.44 24.84
C ALA A 8 -19.43 14.29 24.56
N GLU A 9 -20.22 14.63 25.58
CA GLU A 9 -21.36 15.56 25.44
C GLU A 9 -20.89 16.95 24.93
N ASN A 10 -19.78 17.48 25.45
CA ASN A 10 -19.28 18.79 25.02
C ASN A 10 -18.89 18.77 23.55
N MET A 11 -18.15 17.74 23.12
CA MET A 11 -17.71 17.60 21.74
C MET A 11 -18.90 17.39 20.80
N LEU A 12 -19.84 16.50 21.14
CA LEU A 12 -21.02 16.26 20.32
C LEU A 12 -21.92 17.50 20.26
N TRP A 13 -22.01 18.28 21.34
CA TRP A 13 -22.75 19.55 21.31
C TRP A 13 -22.16 20.56 20.34
N GLU A 14 -20.83 20.69 20.27
CA GLU A 14 -20.17 21.60 19.32
C GLU A 14 -20.52 21.27 17.85
N LEU A 15 -20.73 19.98 17.56
CA LEU A 15 -21.06 19.47 16.23
C LEU A 15 -22.56 19.55 15.91
N LEU A 16 -23.44 19.44 16.92
CA LEU A 16 -24.90 19.45 16.73
C LEU A 16 -25.53 20.85 16.87
N ARG A 17 -24.87 21.79 17.56
CA ARG A 17 -25.43 23.13 17.81
C ARG A 17 -25.51 23.96 16.53
N ASN A 18 -26.32 25.03 16.59
CA ASN A 18 -26.42 26.02 15.50
C ASN A 18 -26.84 25.44 14.14
N ARG A 19 -27.64 24.36 14.13
CA ARG A 19 -28.14 23.73 12.90
C ARG A 19 -27.03 23.25 11.95
N GLN A 20 -25.86 22.91 12.49
CA GLN A 20 -24.69 22.50 11.69
C GLN A 20 -24.86 21.15 10.98
N MET A 21 -25.85 20.35 11.37
CA MET A 21 -26.12 19.03 10.79
C MET A 21 -27.51 19.01 10.13
N ASN A 22 -27.55 18.91 8.81
CA ASN A 22 -28.76 18.91 7.97
C ASN A 22 -29.77 20.02 8.29
N ASP A 23 -29.31 21.19 8.71
CA ASP A 23 -30.12 22.31 9.23
C ASP A 23 -31.03 21.94 10.43
N ALA A 24 -30.83 20.76 11.05
CA ALA A 24 -31.69 20.25 12.09
C ALA A 24 -31.42 20.92 13.44
N LYS A 25 -32.50 21.28 14.16
CA LYS A 25 -32.37 21.97 15.46
C LYS A 25 -32.30 20.99 16.64
N PHE A 26 -31.11 20.86 17.21
CA PHE A 26 -30.90 20.12 18.47
C PHE A 26 -31.01 21.02 19.72
N ARG A 27 -31.61 20.47 20.78
CA ARG A 27 -31.70 21.05 22.13
C ARG A 27 -30.94 20.17 23.11
N ARG A 28 -30.30 20.79 24.10
CA ARG A 28 -29.63 20.08 25.19
C ARG A 28 -30.54 19.78 26.36
N GLN A 29 -30.28 18.67 27.04
CA GLN A 29 -30.93 18.27 28.30
C GLN A 29 -32.45 18.39 28.21
N HIS A 30 -33.04 17.77 27.20
CA HIS A 30 -34.47 17.88 26.93
C HIS A 30 -35.25 16.91 27.80
N GLN A 31 -36.28 17.42 28.48
CA GLN A 31 -37.07 16.66 29.44
C GLN A 31 -38.31 16.03 28.80
N PHE A 32 -38.46 14.73 28.97
CA PHE A 32 -39.64 13.94 28.63
C PHE A 32 -40.21 13.31 29.90
N GLY A 33 -41.25 13.94 30.47
CA GLY A 33 -41.82 13.51 31.75
C GLY A 33 -40.77 13.54 32.86
N GLU A 34 -40.48 12.37 33.46
CA GLU A 34 -39.48 12.21 34.51
C GLU A 34 -38.05 11.97 33.96
N TYR A 35 -37.89 11.78 32.65
CA TYR A 35 -36.61 11.47 32.00
C TYR A 35 -36.00 12.70 31.32
N VAL A 36 -34.66 12.76 31.26
CA VAL A 36 -33.91 13.83 30.59
C VAL A 36 -32.92 13.22 29.62
N CYS A 37 -33.04 13.56 28.34
CA CYS A 37 -32.12 13.14 27.28
C CYS A 37 -31.04 14.20 27.05
N ASP A 38 -29.81 13.79 26.71
CA ASP A 38 -28.68 14.73 26.56
C ASP A 38 -28.89 15.69 25.38
N PHE A 39 -29.37 15.18 24.25
CA PHE A 39 -29.75 15.97 23.08
C PHE A 39 -31.07 15.52 22.49
N TYR A 40 -31.85 16.47 21.96
CA TYR A 40 -33.11 16.16 21.28
C TYR A 40 -33.35 17.06 20.07
N CYS A 41 -33.69 16.45 18.94
CA CYS A 41 -34.18 17.09 17.72
C CYS A 41 -35.68 16.86 17.59
N ALA A 42 -36.47 17.93 17.73
CA ALA A 42 -37.93 17.85 17.62
C ALA A 42 -38.41 17.59 16.18
N GLU A 43 -37.69 18.12 15.19
CA GLU A 43 -38.01 17.99 13.76
C GLU A 43 -37.90 16.52 13.30
N ALA A 44 -36.93 15.77 13.85
CA ALA A 44 -36.70 14.35 13.56
C ALA A 44 -37.32 13.40 14.60
N LYS A 45 -37.92 13.92 15.68
CA LYS A 45 -38.29 13.16 16.89
C LYS A 45 -37.15 12.23 17.35
N LEU A 46 -35.94 12.77 17.44
CA LEU A 46 -34.72 12.01 17.71
C LEU A 46 -34.07 12.47 19.02
N ALA A 47 -33.91 11.58 19.98
CA ALA A 47 -33.10 11.77 21.17
C ALA A 47 -31.73 11.11 21.01
N VAL A 48 -30.67 11.80 21.41
CA VAL A 48 -29.29 11.29 21.40
C VAL A 48 -28.73 11.36 22.81
N GLU A 49 -28.22 10.25 23.31
CA GLU A 49 -27.69 10.10 24.67
C GLU A 49 -26.22 9.66 24.63
N CYS A 50 -25.40 10.31 25.44
CA CYS A 50 -23.99 10.00 25.60
C CYS A 50 -23.81 9.24 26.92
N ASP A 51 -23.93 7.92 26.87
CA ASP A 51 -23.86 7.08 28.07
C ASP A 51 -22.39 6.80 28.46
N GLY A 52 -22.13 6.79 29.78
CA GLY A 52 -20.95 6.16 30.35
C GLY A 52 -21.34 4.80 30.92
N ALA A 53 -20.66 3.73 30.51
CA ALA A 53 -20.73 2.35 30.99
C ALA A 53 -22.06 1.93 31.67
N VAL A 54 -22.87 1.12 30.98
CA VAL A 54 -24.11 0.53 31.51
C VAL A 54 -23.84 -0.16 32.85
N HIS A 55 -24.47 0.31 33.93
CA HIS A 55 -24.47 -0.41 35.20
C HIS A 55 -25.26 -1.72 35.01
N LEU A 56 -24.56 -2.86 35.05
CA LEU A 56 -25.11 -4.21 34.85
C LEU A 56 -25.95 -4.72 36.04
N THR A 57 -26.63 -3.84 36.78
CA THR A 57 -27.55 -4.25 37.84
C THR A 57 -28.94 -4.51 37.28
N ALA A 58 -29.64 -5.51 37.83
CA ALA A 58 -30.97 -5.88 37.37
C ALA A 58 -31.99 -4.72 37.48
N GLU A 59 -31.84 -3.84 38.48
CA GLU A 59 -32.69 -2.65 38.61
C GLU A 59 -32.42 -1.60 37.53
N ALA A 60 -31.16 -1.39 37.14
CA ALA A 60 -30.80 -0.41 36.10
C ALA A 60 -31.31 -0.85 34.72
N ILE A 61 -31.22 -2.14 34.41
CA ILE A 61 -31.73 -2.71 33.16
C ILE A 61 -33.26 -2.59 33.08
N ALA A 62 -33.96 -2.84 34.19
CA ALA A 62 -35.42 -2.70 34.24
C ALA A 62 -35.87 -1.24 34.08
N HIS A 63 -35.16 -0.30 34.72
CA HIS A 63 -35.41 1.13 34.62
C HIS A 63 -35.15 1.67 33.20
N ASP A 64 -34.05 1.27 32.56
CA ASP A 64 -33.73 1.66 31.19
C ASP A 64 -34.75 1.13 30.17
N LYS A 65 -35.25 -0.09 30.38
CA LYS A 65 -36.31 -0.67 29.55
C LYS A 65 -37.63 0.10 29.68
N GLN A 66 -37.98 0.56 30.89
CA GLN A 66 -39.15 1.42 31.11
C GLN A 66 -38.96 2.80 30.46
N ARG A 67 -37.78 3.40 30.57
CA ARG A 67 -37.42 4.66 29.91
C ARG A 67 -37.56 4.58 28.39
N ASP A 68 -36.98 3.55 27.77
CA ASP A 68 -37.05 3.36 26.31
C ASP A 68 -38.48 3.11 25.83
N THR A 69 -39.28 2.37 26.61
CA THR A 69 -40.69 2.13 26.29
C THR A 69 -41.50 3.44 26.35
N TYR A 70 -41.23 4.29 27.34
CA TYR A 70 -41.88 5.59 27.46
C TYR A 70 -41.50 6.54 26.31
N LEU A 71 -40.21 6.67 26.00
CA LEU A 71 -39.77 7.55 24.89
C LEU A 71 -40.33 7.07 23.54
N LYS A 72 -40.36 5.75 23.29
CA LYS A 72 -41.01 5.20 22.09
C LYS A 72 -42.51 5.48 22.04
N SER A 73 -43.21 5.48 23.17
CA SER A 73 -44.64 5.83 23.24
C SER A 73 -44.91 7.29 22.84
N GLN A 74 -43.93 8.18 23.03
CA GLN A 74 -43.97 9.57 22.58
C GLN A 74 -43.56 9.72 21.11
N GLY A 75 -43.29 8.62 20.41
CA GLY A 75 -42.82 8.61 19.02
C GLY A 75 -41.39 9.09 18.86
N VAL A 76 -40.57 9.01 19.91
CA VAL A 76 -39.16 9.44 19.90
C VAL A 76 -38.26 8.24 19.63
N THR A 77 -37.38 8.39 18.64
CA THR A 77 -36.27 7.45 18.39
C THR A 77 -35.11 7.82 19.30
N VAL A 78 -34.51 6.85 19.98
CA VAL A 78 -33.39 7.07 20.91
C VAL A 78 -32.14 6.41 20.34
N LEU A 79 -31.09 7.21 20.11
CA LEU A 79 -29.75 6.73 19.81
C LEU A 79 -28.88 6.91 21.04
N ARG A 80 -28.22 5.83 21.47
CA ARG A 80 -27.28 5.87 22.59
C ARG A 80 -25.89 5.56 22.08
N PHE A 81 -24.96 6.43 22.41
CA PHE A 81 -23.55 6.26 22.08
C PHE A 81 -22.74 6.19 23.36
N GLU A 82 -21.84 5.22 23.44
CA GLU A 82 -20.85 5.22 24.51
C GLU A 82 -19.93 6.43 24.36
N ASN A 83 -19.57 7.06 25.47
CA ASN A 83 -18.67 8.22 25.48
C ASN A 83 -17.38 8.00 24.66
N ARG A 84 -16.87 6.75 24.62
CA ARG A 84 -15.71 6.38 23.80
C ARG A 84 -16.02 6.47 22.30
N VAL A 85 -17.13 5.90 21.85
CA VAL A 85 -17.55 5.90 20.43
C VAL A 85 -17.78 7.33 19.94
N VAL A 86 -18.35 8.19 20.78
CA VAL A 86 -18.49 9.62 20.47
C VAL A 86 -17.13 10.27 20.20
N LEU A 87 -16.11 9.98 21.02
CA LEU A 87 -14.77 10.60 20.95
C LEU A 87 -13.85 9.99 19.89
N ASP A 88 -13.89 8.67 19.68
CA ASP A 88 -12.96 7.93 18.82
C ASP A 88 -13.52 7.74 17.39
N GLU A 89 -14.84 7.63 17.26
CA GLU A 89 -15.55 7.29 16.02
C GLU A 89 -16.61 8.33 15.68
N THR A 90 -16.27 9.61 15.91
CA THR A 90 -17.19 10.74 15.77
C THR A 90 -17.89 10.76 14.40
N ASP A 91 -17.17 10.46 13.31
CA ASP A 91 -17.75 10.46 11.97
C ASP A 91 -18.89 9.43 11.85
N GLN A 92 -18.73 8.23 12.42
CA GLN A 92 -19.80 7.21 12.43
C GLN A 92 -20.97 7.61 13.31
N VAL A 93 -20.72 8.24 14.46
CA VAL A 93 -21.77 8.80 15.33
C VAL A 93 -22.56 9.87 14.58
N LEU A 94 -21.87 10.76 13.87
CA LEU A 94 -22.50 11.80 13.07
C LEU A 94 -23.28 11.23 11.89
N GLU A 95 -22.76 10.22 11.20
CA GLU A 95 -23.48 9.50 10.14
C GLU A 95 -24.75 8.83 10.68
N SER A 96 -24.66 8.17 11.82
CA SER A 96 -25.80 7.53 12.48
C SER A 96 -26.86 8.54 12.92
N ILE A 97 -26.47 9.72 13.39
CA ILE A 97 -27.42 10.79 13.71
C ILE A 97 -28.02 11.35 12.42
N CYS A 98 -27.19 11.62 11.42
CA CYS A 98 -27.57 12.18 10.12
C CYS A 98 -28.58 11.29 9.38
N SER A 99 -28.43 9.97 9.44
CA SER A 99 -29.36 9.01 8.81
C SER A 99 -30.78 9.08 9.39
N HIS A 100 -30.95 9.68 10.56
CA HIS A 100 -32.23 9.88 11.23
C HIS A 100 -32.76 11.31 11.10
N LEU A 101 -32.02 12.21 10.43
CA LEU A 101 -32.44 13.59 10.21
C LEU A 101 -33.13 13.75 8.85
N PRO A 102 -34.15 14.63 8.74
CA PRO A 102 -34.75 14.95 7.46
C PRO A 102 -33.71 15.56 6.52
N SER A 103 -33.67 15.08 5.28
CA SER A 103 -32.70 15.54 4.27
C SER A 103 -33.00 16.98 3.89
N THR A 104 -32.02 17.88 4.09
CA THR A 104 -32.10 19.24 3.54
C THR A 104 -31.61 19.21 2.10
N SER A 105 -32.58 19.24 1.18
CA SER A 105 -32.33 19.55 -0.22
C SER A 105 -31.66 20.93 -0.33
N GLY A 106 -30.34 20.93 -0.54
CA GLY A 106 -29.59 22.08 -1.04
C GLY A 106 -28.48 22.61 -0.15
N ARG A 107 -27.29 21.97 -0.22
CA ARG A 107 -25.95 22.57 -0.41
C ARG A 107 -24.88 21.54 -0.03
N GLY A 108 -24.07 21.16 -1.01
CA GLY A 108 -23.09 20.10 -0.87
C GLY A 108 -21.95 20.44 0.10
N ALA A 109 -21.55 19.44 0.88
CA ALA A 109 -20.19 19.28 1.37
C ALA A 109 -19.73 17.88 0.94
N GLY A 110 -18.68 17.85 0.13
CA GLY A 110 -18.11 16.61 -0.40
C GLY A 110 -17.55 15.75 0.73
N GLY A 111 -18.11 14.56 0.88
CA GLY A 111 -17.54 13.46 1.62
C GLY A 111 -17.50 12.25 0.70
N GLU A 112 -16.29 11.75 0.43
CA GLU A 112 -16.07 10.45 -0.20
C GLU A 112 -16.60 9.37 0.77
N GLY A 113 -17.77 8.84 0.48
CA GLY A 113 -18.39 7.76 1.23
C GLY A 113 -19.24 6.92 0.31
N ASN A 114 -18.86 5.66 0.13
CA ASN A 114 -19.70 4.62 -0.45
C ASN A 114 -20.90 4.36 0.50
N VAL A 115 -21.91 5.22 0.46
CA VAL A 115 -23.20 4.94 1.09
C VAL A 115 -24.13 4.43 0.01
N ALA A 116 -24.40 3.13 0.07
CA ALA A 116 -25.43 2.51 -0.76
C ALA A 116 -26.79 3.01 -0.26
N GLN A 117 -27.34 4.06 -0.91
CA GLN A 117 -28.73 4.47 -0.70
C GLN A 117 -29.65 3.32 -1.14
N SER A 118 -30.64 2.99 -0.30
CA SER A 118 -31.69 2.03 -0.63
C SER A 118 -32.54 2.61 -1.76
N GLY A 119 -32.56 1.96 -2.93
CA GLY A 119 -33.26 2.40 -4.13
C GLY A 119 -32.35 2.95 -5.25
N ARG A 120 -32.90 3.02 -6.46
CA ARG A 120 -32.25 3.62 -7.64
C ARG A 120 -32.20 5.14 -7.47
N MET A 121 -31.08 5.78 -7.78
CA MET A 121 -30.95 7.23 -7.65
C MET A 121 -31.88 7.97 -8.62
N GLU A 122 -32.58 9.00 -8.15
CA GLU A 122 -33.43 9.83 -9.00
C GLU A 122 -32.58 10.70 -9.94
N MET A 123 -33.12 11.00 -11.12
CA MET A 123 -32.49 11.88 -12.11
C MET A 123 -32.29 13.28 -11.52
N LEU A 124 -31.03 13.71 -11.41
CA LEU A 124 -30.67 15.06 -10.94
C LEU A 124 -30.60 16.07 -12.09
N SER A 125 -30.17 15.66 -13.27
CA SER A 125 -30.12 16.52 -14.45
C SER A 125 -30.12 15.75 -15.76
N ASP A 126 -30.92 16.22 -16.72
CA ASP A 126 -31.00 15.71 -18.09
C ASP A 126 -30.08 16.47 -19.07
N ARG A 127 -29.24 17.39 -18.58
CA ARG A 127 -28.38 18.21 -19.42
C ARG A 127 -27.31 17.37 -20.13
N CYS A 128 -27.14 17.60 -21.43
CA CYS A 128 -26.12 16.96 -22.26
C CYS A 128 -24.73 17.60 -22.16
N ASN A 129 -24.62 18.79 -21.56
CA ASN A 129 -23.36 19.53 -21.41
C ASN A 129 -22.71 19.36 -20.03
N ILE A 130 -22.99 18.24 -19.37
CA ILE A 130 -22.32 17.83 -18.14
C ILE A 130 -21.22 16.83 -18.53
N VAL A 131 -20.01 17.07 -18.04
CA VAL A 131 -18.86 16.18 -18.24
C VAL A 131 -18.42 15.67 -16.89
N VAL A 132 -18.42 14.34 -16.73
CA VAL A 132 -17.94 13.63 -15.56
C VAL A 132 -16.54 13.10 -15.86
N ILE A 133 -15.58 13.47 -15.02
CA ILE A 133 -14.20 13.01 -15.15
C ILE A 133 -13.88 12.14 -13.93
N ALA A 134 -13.43 10.90 -14.18
CA ALA A 134 -13.05 9.95 -13.14
C ALA A 134 -11.54 9.68 -13.20
N ASP A 135 -10.84 9.92 -12.10
CA ASP A 135 -9.46 9.45 -11.91
C ASP A 135 -9.47 8.04 -11.31
N GLU A 136 -8.46 7.25 -11.68
CA GLU A 136 -8.40 5.81 -11.40
C GLU A 136 -9.73 5.09 -11.65
N ALA A 137 -10.25 5.29 -12.86
CA ALA A 137 -11.57 4.84 -13.29
C ALA A 137 -11.80 3.33 -13.14
N HIS A 138 -10.73 2.53 -12.92
CA HIS A 138 -10.78 1.10 -12.56
C HIS A 138 -11.29 0.80 -11.13
N ARG A 139 -11.40 1.80 -10.24
CA ARG A 139 -11.78 1.60 -8.82
C ARG A 139 -13.22 1.97 -8.46
N SER A 140 -13.72 3.09 -8.96
CA SER A 140 -14.94 3.73 -8.42
C SER A 140 -16.15 3.67 -9.36
N GLN A 141 -15.95 3.20 -10.60
CA GLN A 141 -16.94 3.32 -11.68
C GLN A 141 -17.46 1.97 -12.21
N TYR A 142 -17.36 0.90 -11.41
CA TYR A 142 -17.97 -0.42 -11.68
C TYR A 142 -19.05 -0.74 -10.64
N GLY A 143 -19.70 -1.89 -10.81
CA GLY A 143 -20.78 -2.33 -9.92
C GLY A 143 -22.15 -1.79 -10.35
N PHE A 144 -22.53 -2.01 -11.62
CA PHE A 144 -23.89 -1.76 -12.10
C PHE A 144 -24.91 -2.77 -11.55
N GLY A 145 -24.43 -3.90 -11.01
CA GLY A 145 -25.29 -4.88 -10.35
C GLY A 145 -25.79 -4.34 -9.01
N GLY A 146 -27.09 -4.51 -8.74
CA GLY A 146 -27.65 -4.22 -7.43
C GLY A 146 -27.25 -5.30 -6.43
N LYS A 147 -26.73 -4.90 -5.26
CA LYS A 147 -26.48 -5.80 -4.13
C LYS A 147 -27.75 -5.89 -3.30
N VAL A 148 -28.25 -7.10 -3.11
CA VAL A 148 -29.37 -7.37 -2.21
C VAL A 148 -28.84 -7.51 -0.79
N ASN A 149 -29.36 -6.72 0.13
CA ASN A 149 -29.10 -6.91 1.55
C ASN A 149 -29.86 -8.15 2.01
N GLU A 150 -29.15 -9.23 2.34
CA GLU A 150 -29.77 -10.50 2.75
C GLU A 150 -30.64 -10.39 4.02
N LYS A 151 -30.42 -9.37 4.85
CA LYS A 151 -31.18 -9.16 6.10
C LYS A 151 -32.43 -8.31 5.92
N THR A 152 -32.40 -7.34 5.00
CA THR A 152 -33.52 -6.41 4.77
C THR A 152 -34.29 -6.68 3.48
N GLY A 153 -33.72 -7.49 2.57
CA GLY A 153 -34.24 -7.71 1.22
C GLY A 153 -34.08 -6.51 0.28
N GLU A 154 -33.47 -5.42 0.75
CA GLU A 154 -33.36 -4.18 -0.01
C GLU A 154 -32.25 -4.27 -1.07
N MET A 155 -32.53 -3.74 -2.24
CA MET A 155 -31.60 -3.69 -3.36
C MET A 155 -30.88 -2.34 -3.36
N SER A 156 -29.56 -2.38 -3.29
CA SER A 156 -28.70 -1.21 -3.27
C SER A 156 -27.81 -1.19 -4.50
N TYR A 157 -27.64 -0.03 -5.14
CA TYR A 157 -26.86 0.11 -6.37
C TYR A 157 -25.54 0.80 -6.08
N GLY A 158 -24.49 0.43 -6.83
CA GLY A 158 -23.16 1.02 -6.70
C GLY A 158 -23.11 2.49 -7.16
N PHE A 159 -22.08 3.22 -6.72
CA PHE A 159 -21.87 4.64 -7.04
C PHE A 159 -21.92 4.91 -8.55
N ALA A 160 -21.31 4.04 -9.35
CA ALA A 160 -21.30 4.16 -10.81
C ALA A 160 -22.70 4.12 -11.45
N SER A 161 -23.56 3.21 -10.96
CA SER A 161 -24.95 3.10 -11.44
C SER A 161 -25.74 4.33 -11.05
N ASN A 162 -25.64 4.74 -9.77
CA ASN A 162 -26.34 5.90 -9.25
C ASN A 162 -25.94 7.19 -9.98
N LEU A 163 -24.66 7.36 -10.28
CA LEU A 163 -24.16 8.55 -10.99
C LEU A 163 -24.70 8.63 -12.43
N ARG A 164 -24.83 7.48 -13.11
CA ARG A 164 -25.39 7.42 -14.47
C ARG A 164 -26.91 7.59 -14.49
N ASP A 165 -27.61 7.00 -13.52
CA ASP A 165 -29.05 7.18 -13.36
C ASP A 165 -29.39 8.65 -13.02
N ALA A 166 -28.54 9.31 -12.21
CA ALA A 166 -28.68 10.72 -11.86
C ALA A 166 -28.37 11.69 -13.03
N LEU A 167 -27.44 11.31 -13.92
CA LEU A 167 -26.93 12.16 -15.01
C LEU A 167 -26.95 11.42 -16.37
N PRO A 168 -28.14 11.04 -16.88
CA PRO A 168 -28.26 10.11 -18.01
C PRO A 168 -27.66 10.63 -19.33
N ASN A 169 -27.57 11.95 -19.51
CA ASN A 169 -27.05 12.58 -20.73
C ASN A 169 -25.62 13.13 -20.57
N ALA A 170 -24.96 12.90 -19.44
CA ALA A 170 -23.59 13.38 -19.23
C ALA A 170 -22.58 12.57 -20.06
N SER A 171 -21.50 13.23 -20.47
CA SER A 171 -20.33 12.57 -21.06
C SER A 171 -19.37 12.11 -19.96
N PHE A 172 -18.84 10.90 -20.06
CA PHE A 172 -17.95 10.31 -19.05
C PHE A 172 -16.55 10.11 -19.63
N ILE A 173 -15.54 10.64 -18.95
CA ILE A 173 -14.12 10.49 -19.30
C ILE A 173 -13.41 9.84 -18.13
N GLY A 174 -12.77 8.69 -18.36
CA GLY A 174 -12.01 7.96 -17.35
C GLY A 174 -10.52 8.03 -17.62
N PHE A 175 -9.73 8.35 -16.59
CA PHE A 175 -8.29 8.15 -16.58
C PHE A 175 -8.00 6.90 -15.76
N THR A 176 -7.11 6.04 -16.26
CA THR A 176 -6.60 4.94 -15.43
C THR A 176 -5.18 4.59 -15.80
N GLY A 177 -4.37 4.37 -14.76
CA GLY A 177 -3.03 3.82 -14.94
C GLY A 177 -3.05 2.33 -15.25
N THR A 178 -4.16 1.62 -15.01
CA THR A 178 -4.27 0.17 -15.05
C THR A 178 -5.68 -0.20 -15.58
N PRO A 179 -5.88 -0.39 -16.90
CA PRO A 179 -7.20 -0.76 -17.43
C PRO A 179 -7.55 -2.20 -17.03
N ILE A 180 -8.78 -2.44 -16.52
CA ILE A 180 -9.23 -3.81 -16.21
C ILE A 180 -9.95 -4.36 -17.44
N GLU A 181 -9.43 -5.47 -17.98
CA GLU A 181 -10.07 -6.25 -19.05
C GLU A 181 -10.46 -7.63 -18.50
N LYS A 182 -11.31 -7.65 -17.46
CA LYS A 182 -11.96 -8.88 -16.99
C LYS A 182 -13.45 -8.83 -17.31
N THR A 183 -14.06 -10.00 -17.47
CA THR A 183 -15.44 -10.22 -17.92
C THR A 183 -16.51 -9.42 -17.17
N ASP A 184 -16.30 -9.12 -15.88
CA ASP A 184 -17.28 -8.42 -15.04
C ASP A 184 -16.99 -6.93 -14.80
N ALA A 185 -15.79 -6.47 -15.12
CA ALA A 185 -15.36 -5.08 -14.94
C ALA A 185 -14.53 -4.64 -16.15
N ASN A 186 -15.21 -4.36 -17.26
CA ASN A 186 -14.57 -3.93 -18.50
C ASN A 186 -14.58 -2.40 -18.58
N THR A 187 -13.43 -1.76 -18.38
CA THR A 187 -13.30 -0.30 -18.46
C THR A 187 -13.82 0.25 -19.79
N ARG A 188 -13.61 -0.46 -20.90
CA ARG A 188 -14.10 -0.07 -22.22
C ARG A 188 -15.61 -0.20 -22.35
N ALA A 189 -16.21 -1.20 -21.72
CA ALA A 189 -17.67 -1.32 -21.69
C ALA A 189 -18.33 -0.16 -20.93
N VAL A 190 -17.61 0.43 -19.97
CA VAL A 190 -18.10 1.54 -19.14
C VAL A 190 -17.85 2.90 -19.79
N PHE A 191 -16.65 3.15 -20.31
CA PHE A 191 -16.22 4.46 -20.80
C PHE A 191 -16.13 4.56 -22.33
N GLY A 192 -16.30 3.46 -23.06
CA GLY A 192 -16.08 3.38 -24.50
C GLY A 192 -14.61 3.12 -24.85
N ASP A 193 -14.27 3.38 -26.11
CA ASP A 193 -12.93 3.15 -26.64
C ASP A 193 -11.88 4.10 -26.04
N TYR A 194 -10.62 3.68 -26.05
CA TYR A 194 -9.52 4.53 -25.62
C TYR A 194 -9.38 5.74 -26.54
N ILE A 195 -9.45 6.93 -25.94
CA ILE A 195 -9.18 8.20 -26.64
C ILE A 195 -7.67 8.35 -26.89
N SER A 196 -6.85 7.93 -25.93
CA SER A 196 -5.39 8.00 -25.99
C SER A 196 -4.77 7.00 -25.01
N ILE A 197 -3.61 6.45 -25.37
CA ILE A 197 -2.81 5.55 -24.53
C ILE A 197 -1.42 6.17 -24.37
N TYR A 198 -1.00 6.32 -23.11
CA TYR A 198 0.34 6.75 -22.73
C TYR A 198 0.95 5.68 -21.83
N ASP A 199 1.70 4.76 -22.44
CA ASP A 199 2.24 3.59 -21.76
C ASP A 199 3.56 3.87 -21.01
N ILE A 200 4.02 2.87 -20.26
CA ILE A 200 5.23 2.94 -19.44
C ILE A 200 6.48 3.15 -20.32
N GLN A 201 6.53 2.55 -21.52
CA GLN A 201 7.70 2.67 -22.40
C GLN A 201 7.85 4.08 -22.91
N ARG A 202 6.76 4.66 -23.40
CA ARG A 202 6.69 6.05 -23.83
C ARG A 202 7.00 7.00 -22.67
N SER A 203 6.46 6.71 -21.49
CA SER A 203 6.75 7.48 -20.29
C SER A 203 8.24 7.50 -19.92
N VAL A 204 8.95 6.39 -20.13
CA VAL A 204 10.41 6.31 -19.92
C VAL A 204 11.17 7.01 -21.06
N ALA A 205 10.76 6.81 -22.31
CA ALA A 205 11.39 7.45 -23.48
C ALA A 205 11.28 8.99 -23.43
N ASP A 206 10.13 9.49 -23.01
CA ASP A 206 9.84 10.92 -22.82
C ASP A 206 10.46 11.47 -21.52
N GLN A 207 11.18 10.64 -20.75
CA GLN A 207 11.77 10.98 -19.45
C GLN A 207 10.75 11.52 -18.43
N ALA A 208 9.47 11.18 -18.57
CA ALA A 208 8.43 11.49 -17.60
C ALA A 208 8.50 10.56 -16.36
N THR A 209 9.05 9.37 -16.55
CA THR A 209 9.37 8.39 -15.50
C THR A 209 10.75 7.79 -15.72
N VAL A 210 11.36 7.26 -14.67
CA VAL A 210 12.59 6.47 -14.79
C VAL A 210 12.27 4.97 -14.90
N PRO A 211 13.16 4.15 -15.47
CA PRO A 211 12.98 2.70 -15.54
C PRO A 211 12.79 2.04 -14.16
N ILE A 212 12.12 0.89 -14.15
CA ILE A 212 12.01 0.02 -12.96
C ILE A 212 12.89 -1.20 -13.17
N TYR A 213 13.81 -1.43 -12.24
CA TYR A 213 14.62 -2.64 -12.16
C TYR A 213 14.02 -3.60 -11.13
N TYR A 214 14.08 -4.90 -11.44
CA TYR A 214 13.58 -5.95 -10.56
C TYR A 214 14.73 -6.85 -10.13
N GLU A 215 14.79 -7.17 -8.84
CA GLU A 215 15.79 -8.06 -8.26
C GLU A 215 15.12 -9.08 -7.32
N SER A 216 15.27 -10.37 -7.63
CA SER A 216 14.77 -11.44 -6.76
C SER A 216 15.82 -11.82 -5.70
N ARG A 217 15.39 -11.94 -4.45
CA ARG A 217 16.24 -12.34 -3.31
C ARG A 217 15.94 -13.75 -2.80
N ILE A 218 14.96 -14.45 -3.38
CA ILE A 218 14.57 -15.82 -2.96
C ILE A 218 15.77 -16.77 -2.97
N SER A 219 16.47 -16.84 -4.12
CA SER A 219 17.59 -17.76 -4.32
C SER A 219 18.77 -17.45 -3.41
N LYS A 220 19.01 -16.17 -3.11
CA LYS A 220 20.11 -15.72 -2.25
C LYS A 220 19.89 -16.08 -0.78
N LEU A 221 18.64 -16.06 -0.34
CA LEU A 221 18.25 -16.33 1.04
C LEU A 221 17.86 -17.78 1.29
N SER A 222 17.99 -18.65 0.27
CA SER A 222 17.53 -20.04 0.31
C SER A 222 16.08 -20.16 0.83
N LEU A 223 15.23 -19.19 0.48
CA LEU A 223 13.83 -19.19 0.88
C LEU A 223 13.10 -20.23 0.03
N ASN A 224 12.35 -21.12 0.68
CA ASN A 224 11.67 -22.22 0.00
C ASN A 224 10.40 -21.70 -0.70
N ALA A 225 10.56 -21.01 -1.82
CA ALA A 225 9.43 -20.42 -2.57
C ALA A 225 8.42 -21.47 -3.06
N ALA A 226 8.84 -22.73 -3.18
CA ALA A 226 7.95 -23.85 -3.50
C ALA A 226 6.90 -24.14 -2.41
N GLU A 227 7.12 -23.69 -1.18
CA GLU A 227 6.15 -23.81 -0.08
C GLU A 227 5.11 -22.68 -0.07
N LEU A 228 5.32 -21.61 -0.85
CA LEU A 228 4.34 -20.54 -1.00
C LEU A 228 3.17 -21.08 -1.85
N PRO A 229 1.93 -21.08 -1.33
CA PRO A 229 0.77 -21.48 -2.10
C PRO A 229 0.65 -20.63 -3.37
N GLN A 230 0.31 -21.25 -4.50
CA GLN A 230 -0.10 -20.46 -5.66
C GLN A 230 -1.34 -19.65 -5.29
N LEU A 231 -1.23 -18.33 -5.46
CA LEU A 231 -2.32 -17.41 -5.23
C LEU A 231 -3.17 -17.35 -6.49
N ASP A 232 -4.44 -17.72 -6.36
CA ASP A 232 -5.42 -17.64 -7.44
C ASP A 232 -5.75 -16.16 -7.77
N ALA A 233 -6.21 -15.89 -8.98
CA ALA A 233 -6.58 -14.53 -9.41
C ALA A 233 -7.72 -13.90 -8.58
N GLU A 234 -8.49 -14.71 -7.86
CA GLU A 234 -9.59 -14.31 -6.96
C GLU A 234 -9.09 -13.70 -5.62
N PHE A 235 -7.78 -13.74 -5.34
CA PHE A 235 -7.22 -13.27 -4.06
C PHE A 235 -7.13 -11.75 -3.90
N GLU A 236 -7.13 -10.95 -4.98
CA GLU A 236 -7.08 -9.47 -4.85
C GLU A 236 -8.44 -8.83 -4.53
N GLU A 237 -9.54 -9.52 -4.81
CA GLU A 237 -10.91 -8.99 -4.63
C GLU A 237 -11.40 -8.98 -3.17
N ILE A 238 -10.52 -9.24 -2.21
CA ILE A 238 -10.85 -9.25 -0.77
C ILE A 238 -10.88 -7.84 -0.17
N THR A 239 -10.52 -6.80 -0.91
CA THR A 239 -10.83 -5.42 -0.52
C THR A 239 -12.17 -5.00 -1.11
N GLU A 240 -13.18 -4.96 -0.24
CA GLU A 240 -14.52 -4.41 -0.45
C GLU A 240 -15.55 -5.30 -1.17
N GLY A 241 -15.90 -6.41 -0.49
CA GLY A 241 -17.31 -6.77 -0.31
C GLY A 241 -17.93 -7.73 -1.33
N GLU A 242 -17.71 -9.03 -1.13
CA GLU A 242 -18.63 -10.11 -1.55
C GLU A 242 -18.69 -11.26 -0.50
N GLU A 243 -19.55 -12.26 -0.76
CA GLU A 243 -20.25 -13.20 0.15
C GLU A 243 -19.44 -13.94 1.23
N LEU A 244 -20.15 -14.28 2.32
CA LEU A 244 -19.65 -14.84 3.58
C LEU A 244 -18.89 -16.18 3.44
N THR A 245 -19.25 -17.04 2.48
CA THR A 245 -18.69 -18.42 2.37
C THR A 245 -17.38 -18.50 1.59
N LYS A 246 -17.18 -17.72 0.52
CA LYS A 246 -15.88 -17.62 -0.18
C LYS A 246 -14.81 -16.96 0.70
N LYS A 247 -15.21 -16.02 1.56
CA LYS A 247 -14.33 -15.35 2.54
C LYS A 247 -13.64 -16.32 3.51
N GLU A 248 -14.30 -17.40 3.92
CA GLU A 248 -13.72 -18.32 4.92
C GLU A 248 -12.57 -19.17 4.37
N LYS A 249 -12.71 -19.76 3.18
CA LYS A 249 -11.62 -20.53 2.54
C LYS A 249 -10.41 -19.65 2.20
N LEU A 250 -10.66 -18.43 1.72
CA LEU A 250 -9.61 -17.46 1.43
C LEU A 250 -8.90 -16.99 2.69
N LYS A 251 -9.63 -16.81 3.81
CA LYS A 251 -9.03 -16.52 5.12
C LYS A 251 -8.09 -17.63 5.60
N THR A 252 -8.43 -18.91 5.42
CA THR A 252 -7.57 -20.03 5.85
C THR A 252 -6.28 -20.09 5.03
N LYS A 253 -6.36 -19.97 3.69
CA LYS A 253 -5.16 -19.92 2.83
C LYS A 253 -4.29 -18.70 3.18
N TRP A 254 -4.92 -17.54 3.44
CA TRP A 254 -4.22 -16.31 3.84
C TRP A 254 -3.49 -16.47 5.17
N ALA A 255 -4.13 -17.07 6.18
CA ALA A 255 -3.52 -17.32 7.47
C ALA A 255 -2.33 -18.28 7.39
N ALA A 256 -2.42 -19.33 6.57
CA ALA A 256 -1.32 -20.26 6.34
C ALA A 256 -0.12 -19.56 5.67
N LEU A 257 -0.38 -18.74 4.65
CA LEU A 257 0.64 -17.95 3.98
C LEU A 257 1.27 -16.91 4.93
N GLU A 258 0.45 -16.22 5.72
CA GLU A 258 0.95 -15.26 6.71
C GLU A 258 1.84 -15.94 7.76
N ALA A 259 1.50 -17.15 8.19
CA ALA A 259 2.31 -17.91 9.14
C ALA A 259 3.69 -18.26 8.56
N LEU A 260 3.75 -18.63 7.27
CA LEU A 260 5.00 -18.96 6.57
C LEU A 260 5.84 -17.70 6.33
N VAL A 261 5.25 -16.63 5.78
CA VAL A 261 5.95 -15.37 5.50
C VAL A 261 6.44 -14.72 6.79
N GLY A 262 5.62 -14.77 7.84
CA GLY A 262 5.93 -14.23 9.14
C GLY A 262 6.66 -15.18 10.09
N GLU A 263 7.33 -16.21 9.58
CA GLU A 263 8.15 -17.11 10.38
C GLU A 263 9.38 -16.35 10.96
N PRO A 264 9.67 -16.45 12.27
CA PRO A 264 10.69 -15.60 12.90
C PRO A 264 12.11 -15.75 12.35
N LYS A 265 12.53 -16.93 11.88
CA LYS A 265 13.86 -17.10 11.26
C LYS A 265 13.90 -16.42 9.90
N ARG A 266 12.84 -16.54 9.08
CA ARG A 266 12.69 -15.86 7.80
C ARG A 266 12.75 -14.34 7.98
N ILE A 267 11.99 -13.78 8.92
CA ILE A 267 12.00 -12.33 9.19
C ILE A 267 13.42 -11.84 9.53
N LYS A 268 14.17 -12.60 10.35
CA LYS A 268 15.57 -12.26 10.67
C LYS A 268 16.49 -12.28 9.45
N LEU A 269 16.32 -13.27 8.56
CA LEU A 269 17.09 -13.37 7.30
C LEU A 269 16.78 -12.18 6.39
N VAL A 270 15.50 -11.86 6.21
CA VAL A 270 15.04 -10.71 5.42
C VAL A 270 15.58 -9.40 6.01
N ALA A 271 15.48 -9.20 7.33
CA ALA A 271 15.98 -8.01 8.00
C ALA A 271 17.50 -7.83 7.79
N ALA A 272 18.29 -8.90 7.95
CA ALA A 272 19.74 -8.86 7.77
C ALA A 272 20.15 -8.50 6.32
N ASP A 273 19.49 -9.10 5.33
CA ASP A 273 19.74 -8.78 3.92
C ASP A 273 19.27 -7.37 3.56
N LEU A 274 18.12 -6.93 4.08
CA LEU A 274 17.58 -5.60 3.85
C LEU A 274 18.53 -4.52 4.34
N VAL A 275 19.03 -4.63 5.58
CA VAL A 275 20.02 -3.69 6.15
C VAL A 275 21.25 -3.65 5.25
N THR A 276 21.85 -4.81 4.98
CA THR A 276 23.06 -4.92 4.16
C THR A 276 22.86 -4.32 2.77
N HIS A 277 21.69 -4.55 2.15
CA HIS A 277 21.39 -4.04 0.82
C HIS A 277 21.11 -2.54 0.83
N PHE A 278 20.33 -2.05 1.79
CA PHE A 278 19.95 -0.65 1.88
C PHE A 278 21.18 0.23 2.11
N GLU A 279 22.07 -0.17 3.01
CA GLU A 279 23.30 0.58 3.31
C GLU A 279 24.20 0.69 2.09
N LYS A 280 24.50 -0.44 1.42
CA LYS A 280 25.28 -0.44 0.16
C LYS A 280 24.65 0.43 -0.92
N ARG A 281 23.32 0.48 -0.98
CA ARG A 281 22.62 1.30 -1.96
C ARG A 281 22.69 2.78 -1.63
N VAL A 282 22.56 3.14 -0.36
CA VAL A 282 22.70 4.53 0.11
C VAL A 282 24.14 5.04 -0.08
N GLU A 283 25.15 4.17 0.08
CA GLU A 283 26.55 4.50 -0.25
C GLU A 283 26.72 4.86 -1.73
N ALA A 284 26.01 4.17 -2.63
CA ALA A 284 26.08 4.42 -4.06
C ALA A 284 25.18 5.58 -4.53
N MET A 285 24.02 5.76 -3.90
CA MET A 285 23.04 6.78 -4.28
C MET A 285 22.13 7.15 -3.10
N ASP A 286 22.01 8.45 -2.85
CA ASP A 286 21.08 8.99 -1.86
C ASP A 286 19.62 8.71 -2.24
N GLY A 287 18.86 8.06 -1.35
CA GLY A 287 17.40 7.98 -1.44
C GLY A 287 16.74 7.13 -0.36
N LYS A 288 15.41 7.01 -0.50
CA LYS A 288 14.55 6.39 0.51
C LYS A 288 14.06 5.00 0.07
N ALA A 289 13.67 4.20 1.06
CA ALA A 289 13.13 2.87 0.86
C ALA A 289 11.73 2.70 1.46
N MET A 290 10.92 1.90 0.78
CA MET A 290 9.60 1.48 1.23
C MET A 290 9.59 -0.04 1.32
N ILE A 291 9.10 -0.58 2.41
CA ILE A 291 8.98 -2.01 2.66
C ILE A 291 7.50 -2.35 2.71
N VAL A 292 7.05 -3.25 1.84
CA VAL A 292 5.65 -3.65 1.72
C VAL A 292 5.48 -5.04 2.31
N CYS A 293 4.89 -5.15 3.48
CA CYS A 293 4.70 -6.42 4.20
C CYS A 293 3.26 -6.94 4.04
N MET A 294 3.12 -8.26 4.12
CA MET A 294 1.83 -8.95 3.94
C MET A 294 0.78 -8.59 5.02
N SER A 295 1.20 -8.49 6.29
CA SER A 295 0.31 -8.24 7.42
C SER A 295 0.87 -7.20 8.39
N ARG A 296 -0.01 -6.64 9.24
CA ARG A 296 0.36 -5.67 10.28
C ARG A 296 1.31 -6.28 11.31
N ARG A 297 1.09 -7.56 11.67
CA ARG A 297 2.00 -8.34 12.52
C ARG A 297 3.40 -8.38 11.94
N ILE A 298 3.53 -8.78 10.67
CA ILE A 298 4.82 -8.87 9.98
C ILE A 298 5.50 -7.50 9.89
N CYS A 299 4.73 -6.40 9.76
CA CYS A 299 5.30 -5.05 9.79
C CYS A 299 6.01 -4.76 11.12
N VAL A 300 5.38 -5.11 12.24
CA VAL A 300 5.93 -4.91 13.59
C VAL A 300 7.09 -5.87 13.84
N ASP A 301 6.93 -7.16 13.54
CA ASP A 301 7.98 -8.16 13.71
C ASP A 301 9.26 -7.80 12.90
N LEU A 302 9.08 -7.30 11.68
CA LEU A 302 10.19 -6.84 10.84
C LEU A 302 10.81 -5.54 11.36
N TYR A 303 10.00 -4.60 11.86
CA TYR A 303 10.49 -3.40 12.52
C TYR A 303 11.40 -3.78 13.70
N ASP A 304 10.94 -4.66 14.59
CA ASP A 304 11.72 -5.10 15.75
C ASP A 304 13.01 -5.80 15.34
N ALA A 305 12.97 -6.65 14.31
CA ALA A 305 14.17 -7.29 13.77
C ALA A 305 15.17 -6.28 13.20
N LEU A 306 14.72 -5.25 12.50
CA LEU A 306 15.56 -4.18 11.96
C LEU A 306 16.16 -3.32 13.07
N ILE A 307 15.36 -2.90 14.05
CA ILE A 307 15.83 -2.11 15.20
C ILE A 307 16.84 -2.90 16.04
N LYS A 308 16.70 -4.22 16.14
CA LYS A 308 17.68 -5.06 16.82
C LYS A 308 19.05 -5.08 16.12
N LEU A 309 19.07 -4.94 14.79
CA LEU A 309 20.29 -4.85 13.99
C LEU A 309 20.85 -3.41 13.92
N ARG A 310 19.98 -2.40 14.00
CA ARG A 310 20.28 -0.97 13.90
C ARG A 310 19.45 -0.18 14.92
N PRO A 311 19.84 -0.18 16.22
CA PRO A 311 19.08 0.49 17.27
C PRO A 311 18.88 1.99 17.01
N GLU A 312 19.84 2.63 16.37
CA GLU A 312 19.83 4.04 16.00
C GLU A 312 18.75 4.41 14.98
N TRP A 313 18.17 3.43 14.26
CA TRP A 313 17.09 3.71 13.31
C TRP A 313 15.73 3.96 13.97
N ALA A 314 15.55 3.60 15.24
CA ALA A 314 14.25 3.64 15.92
C ALA A 314 13.69 5.06 16.06
N GLU A 315 14.55 6.03 16.30
CA GLU A 315 14.13 7.38 16.63
C GLU A 315 13.67 8.15 15.40
N GLU A 316 14.43 8.11 14.31
CA GLU A 316 14.15 8.96 13.14
C GLU A 316 14.12 8.19 11.81
N THR A 317 14.97 7.19 11.62
CA THR A 317 15.23 6.61 10.29
C THR A 317 14.15 5.66 9.80
N LEU A 318 13.58 4.85 10.69
CA LEU A 318 12.64 3.78 10.36
C LEU A 318 11.30 4.01 11.05
N LYS A 319 10.19 3.99 10.30
CA LYS A 319 8.83 4.02 10.88
C LYS A 319 7.90 3.04 10.18
N VAL A 320 7.03 2.42 10.96
CA VAL A 320 5.86 1.68 10.46
C VAL A 320 4.69 2.64 10.27
N VAL A 321 4.04 2.57 9.11
CA VAL A 321 2.80 3.27 8.79
C VAL A 321 1.73 2.26 8.41
N MET A 322 0.77 2.08 9.31
CA MET A 322 -0.34 1.15 9.12
C MET A 322 -1.64 1.70 9.72
N THR A 323 -2.74 1.06 9.38
CA THR A 323 -4.03 1.29 10.04
C THR A 323 -4.02 0.67 11.44
N GLY A 324 -4.68 1.34 12.39
CA GLY A 324 -4.88 0.85 13.74
C GLY A 324 -6.34 0.49 14.01
N SER A 325 -6.53 -0.38 14.99
CA SER A 325 -7.80 -0.79 15.58
C SER A 325 -7.72 -0.67 17.11
N ALA A 326 -8.88 -0.51 17.75
CA ALA A 326 -9.02 -0.52 19.21
C ALA A 326 -8.57 -1.84 19.86
N ASP A 327 -8.62 -2.94 19.11
CA ASP A 327 -8.26 -4.29 19.58
C ASP A 327 -6.77 -4.61 19.41
N ASP A 328 -5.98 -3.69 18.84
CA ASP A 328 -4.56 -3.92 18.61
C ASP A 328 -3.78 -3.95 19.93
N GLY A 329 -2.97 -5.00 20.10
CA GLY A 329 -2.17 -5.23 21.28
C GLY A 329 -1.12 -4.14 21.57
N PRO A 330 -0.52 -4.14 22.77
CA PRO A 330 0.39 -3.09 23.23
C PRO A 330 1.60 -2.89 22.30
N ASP A 331 2.09 -3.96 21.67
CA ASP A 331 3.25 -3.91 20.77
C ASP A 331 2.99 -3.09 19.49
N TRP A 332 1.72 -2.86 19.14
CA TRP A 332 1.33 -2.18 17.90
C TRP A 332 1.03 -0.70 18.11
N GLN A 333 0.65 -0.34 19.34
CA GLN A 333 0.29 1.03 19.75
C GLN A 333 1.36 2.09 19.38
N PRO A 334 2.69 1.84 19.47
CA PRO A 334 3.71 2.81 19.05
C PRO A 334 3.66 3.19 17.56
N HIS A 335 3.01 2.37 16.74
CA HIS A 335 2.93 2.53 15.30
C HIS A 335 1.57 3.08 14.84
N ILE A 336 0.56 3.03 15.70
CA ILE A 336 -0.80 3.53 15.43
C ILE A 336 -0.84 5.03 15.69
N ARG A 337 -1.37 5.79 14.74
CA ARG A 337 -1.32 7.26 14.76
C ARG A 337 -2.60 7.89 14.22
N SER A 338 -2.94 9.05 14.77
CA SER A 338 -4.05 9.88 14.26
C SER A 338 -3.82 10.29 12.80
N LYS A 339 -4.88 10.74 12.12
CA LYS A 339 -4.81 11.20 10.72
C LYS A 339 -3.80 12.34 10.55
N ASP A 340 -3.77 13.29 11.48
CA ASP A 340 -2.80 14.41 11.45
C ASP A 340 -1.36 13.95 11.66
N ALA A 341 -1.12 13.04 12.61
CA ALA A 341 0.21 12.48 12.84
C ALA A 341 0.72 11.65 11.65
N ARG A 342 -0.16 10.89 10.99
CA ARG A 342 0.18 10.19 9.74
C ARG A 342 0.51 11.16 8.60
N ARG A 343 -0.23 12.26 8.48
CA ARG A 343 0.06 13.32 7.49
C ARG A 343 1.42 13.98 7.73
N LYS A 344 1.78 14.24 9.00
CA LYS A 344 3.11 14.76 9.36
C LYS A 344 4.22 13.80 8.96
N LEU A 345 4.07 12.50 9.23
CA LEU A 345 5.03 11.48 8.77
C LEU A 345 5.14 11.40 7.25
N ALA A 346 4.01 11.49 6.54
CA ALA A 346 4.01 11.52 5.08
C ALA A 346 4.84 12.70 4.55
N ASN A 347 4.68 13.89 5.12
CA ASN A 347 5.45 15.08 4.73
C ASN A 347 6.95 14.92 5.03
N ARG A 348 7.30 14.39 6.20
CA ARG A 348 8.69 14.06 6.56
C ARG A 348 9.31 13.05 5.59
N PHE A 349 8.57 12.00 5.24
CA PHE A 349 9.08 11.01 4.30
C PHE A 349 9.30 11.58 2.89
N LYS A 350 8.46 12.53 2.44
CA LYS A 350 8.64 13.20 1.14
C LYS A 350 9.88 14.09 1.08
N ASP A 351 10.31 14.67 2.20
CA ASP A 351 11.51 15.49 2.25
C ASP A 351 12.77 14.62 2.14
N ALA A 352 13.51 14.74 1.04
CA ALA A 352 14.74 13.98 0.79
C ALA A 352 15.82 14.19 1.86
N LYS A 353 15.82 15.35 2.55
CA LYS A 353 16.81 15.70 3.59
C LYS A 353 16.42 15.20 4.98
N ASP A 354 15.17 14.80 5.19
CA ASP A 354 14.71 14.31 6.48
C ASP A 354 15.38 12.96 6.81
N PRO A 355 15.82 12.74 8.06
CA PRO A 355 16.42 11.49 8.50
C PRO A 355 15.48 10.27 8.39
N PHE A 356 14.16 10.45 8.20
CA PHE A 356 13.21 9.37 7.96
C PHE A 356 13.39 8.78 6.55
N ARG A 357 14.18 7.71 6.45
CA ARG A 357 14.64 7.11 5.19
C ARG A 357 13.93 5.81 4.81
N ILE A 358 13.37 5.07 5.77
CA ILE A 358 12.77 3.76 5.52
C ILE A 358 11.37 3.72 6.10
N VAL A 359 10.36 3.41 5.30
CA VAL A 359 8.99 3.18 5.79
C VAL A 359 8.57 1.72 5.60
N ILE A 360 7.93 1.13 6.61
CA ILE A 360 7.25 -0.16 6.49
C ILE A 360 5.74 0.09 6.39
N VAL A 361 5.09 -0.51 5.39
CA VAL A 361 3.66 -0.39 5.12
C VAL A 361 3.03 -1.74 4.82
N ARG A 362 1.72 -1.87 5.09
CA ARG A 362 0.90 -3.03 4.66
C ARG A 362 0.11 -2.70 3.39
N ASP A 363 -0.79 -1.72 3.45
CA ASP A 363 -1.51 -1.17 2.28
C ASP A 363 -1.39 0.35 2.15
N MET A 364 -1.07 1.04 3.25
CA MET A 364 -0.94 2.49 3.24
C MET A 364 0.16 2.90 2.27
N TRP A 365 -0.08 4.01 1.55
CA TRP A 365 0.88 4.61 0.62
C TRP A 365 1.21 3.78 -0.63
N LEU A 366 0.52 2.66 -0.87
CA LEU A 366 0.57 1.97 -2.16
C LEU A 366 -0.23 2.72 -3.24
N THR A 367 -1.21 3.53 -2.84
CA THR A 367 -2.03 4.40 -3.69
C THR A 367 -1.94 5.86 -3.25
N GLY A 368 -1.98 6.79 -4.20
CA GLY A 368 -2.05 8.25 -3.95
C GLY A 368 -0.84 8.90 -3.25
N PHE A 369 0.10 8.11 -2.72
CA PHE A 369 1.33 8.62 -2.10
C PHE A 369 2.42 8.83 -3.17
N ASP A 370 3.10 9.97 -3.07
CA ASP A 370 4.12 10.38 -4.01
C ASP A 370 5.34 10.91 -3.25
N ALA A 371 6.49 10.24 -3.45
CA ALA A 371 7.78 10.61 -2.88
C ALA A 371 8.87 10.38 -3.93
N PRO A 372 9.22 11.41 -4.75
CA PRO A 372 10.15 11.24 -5.86
C PRO A 372 11.53 10.68 -5.46
N CYS A 373 11.99 11.00 -4.25
CA CYS A 373 13.24 10.53 -3.64
C CYS A 373 13.23 9.03 -3.24
N LEU A 374 12.08 8.35 -3.35
CA LEU A 374 11.99 6.91 -3.13
C LEU A 374 12.68 6.17 -4.30
N HIS A 375 13.74 5.42 -3.99
CA HIS A 375 14.52 4.70 -5.00
C HIS A 375 14.37 3.18 -4.91
N THR A 376 13.84 2.65 -3.80
CA THR A 376 13.73 1.20 -3.57
C THR A 376 12.42 0.83 -2.92
N MET A 377 11.80 -0.21 -3.43
CA MET A 377 10.70 -0.93 -2.81
C MET A 377 11.17 -2.34 -2.47
N TYR A 378 11.06 -2.74 -1.22
CA TYR A 378 11.24 -4.12 -0.77
C TYR A 378 9.86 -4.76 -0.65
N ALA A 379 9.57 -5.74 -1.50
CA ALA A 379 8.30 -6.44 -1.53
C ALA A 379 8.41 -7.74 -0.71
N ASP A 380 7.69 -7.78 0.40
CA ASP A 380 7.44 -8.96 1.22
C ASP A 380 5.92 -9.19 1.40
N LYS A 381 5.20 -8.94 0.30
CA LYS A 381 3.75 -9.09 0.20
C LYS A 381 3.40 -9.70 -1.16
N PRO A 382 2.56 -10.74 -1.20
CA PRO A 382 2.02 -11.19 -2.46
C PRO A 382 1.10 -10.13 -3.07
N MET A 383 1.37 -9.78 -4.33
CA MET A 383 0.65 -8.74 -5.08
C MET A 383 0.50 -9.19 -6.53
N GLN A 384 -0.57 -8.80 -7.21
CA GLN A 384 -0.81 -9.15 -8.61
C GLN A 384 -1.51 -7.99 -9.35
N GLY A 385 -1.69 -8.14 -10.67
CA GLY A 385 -2.45 -7.20 -11.49
C GLY A 385 -2.19 -5.71 -11.19
N HIS A 386 -3.27 -4.98 -10.98
CA HIS A 386 -3.30 -3.53 -10.83
C HIS A 386 -2.68 -3.07 -9.51
N GLY A 387 -2.90 -3.83 -8.43
CA GLY A 387 -2.32 -3.55 -7.11
C GLY A 387 -0.80 -3.62 -7.13
N LEU A 388 -0.23 -4.63 -7.81
CA LEU A 388 1.22 -4.75 -8.02
C LEU A 388 1.77 -3.56 -8.80
N MET A 389 1.13 -3.18 -9.91
CA MET A 389 1.59 -2.07 -10.76
C MET A 389 1.59 -0.73 -10.04
N GLN A 390 0.56 -0.45 -9.24
CA GLN A 390 0.46 0.77 -8.45
C GLN A 390 1.51 0.84 -7.35
N ALA A 391 1.84 -0.31 -6.74
CA ALA A 391 2.91 -0.38 -5.75
C ALA A 391 4.26 -0.10 -6.40
N ILE A 392 4.64 -0.84 -7.45
CA ILE A 392 5.97 -0.67 -8.08
C ILE A 392 6.13 0.72 -8.74
N ALA A 393 5.04 1.34 -9.19
CA ALA A 393 5.09 2.71 -9.74
C ALA A 393 5.52 3.75 -8.70
N ARG A 394 5.56 3.44 -7.39
CA ARG A 394 6.05 4.39 -6.38
C ARG A 394 7.54 4.73 -6.53
N VAL A 395 8.33 3.84 -7.14
CA VAL A 395 9.79 4.06 -7.29
C VAL A 395 10.19 4.69 -8.62
N ASN A 396 9.27 4.85 -9.58
CA ASN A 396 9.57 5.24 -10.96
C ASN A 396 9.51 6.76 -11.24
N ARG A 397 9.31 7.59 -10.21
CA ARG A 397 9.29 9.05 -10.35
C ARG A 397 10.66 9.60 -10.69
N VAL A 398 10.75 10.60 -11.57
CA VAL A 398 12.01 11.31 -11.84
C VAL A 398 12.45 12.11 -10.62
N PHE A 399 13.71 11.98 -10.24
CA PHE A 399 14.28 12.74 -9.12
C PHE A 399 15.79 12.83 -9.25
N ARG A 400 16.31 14.04 -9.51
CA ARG A 400 17.75 14.28 -9.72
C ARG A 400 18.33 13.27 -10.73
N ASP A 401 19.51 12.73 -10.45
CA ASP A 401 20.21 11.75 -11.28
C ASP A 401 19.80 10.29 -10.98
N LYS A 402 18.61 10.06 -10.40
CA LYS A 402 18.13 8.70 -10.10
C LYS A 402 18.03 7.90 -11.42
N PRO A 403 18.81 6.83 -11.61
CA PRO A 403 18.86 6.09 -12.87
C PRO A 403 17.64 5.17 -13.06
N GLY A 404 16.90 4.89 -11.99
CA GLY A 404 15.74 4.02 -11.98
C GLY A 404 15.25 3.72 -10.57
N GLY A 405 14.00 3.24 -10.49
CA GLY A 405 13.47 2.61 -9.29
C GLY A 405 13.92 1.15 -9.20
N LEU A 406 14.13 0.63 -7.99
CA LEU A 406 14.45 -0.78 -7.76
C LEU A 406 13.34 -1.46 -6.94
N VAL A 407 12.86 -2.60 -7.43
CA VAL A 407 11.96 -3.50 -6.70
C VAL A 407 12.76 -4.73 -6.29
N VAL A 408 12.97 -4.90 -4.99
CA VAL A 408 13.62 -6.06 -4.38
C VAL A 408 12.54 -6.99 -3.86
N ASP A 409 12.54 -8.24 -4.30
CA ASP A 409 11.46 -9.18 -4.04
C ASP A 409 11.91 -10.38 -3.18
N TYR A 410 11.22 -10.56 -2.06
CA TYR A 410 11.47 -11.64 -1.09
C TYR A 410 10.45 -12.80 -1.18
N LEU A 411 9.46 -12.73 -2.07
CA LEU A 411 8.39 -13.74 -2.19
C LEU A 411 8.25 -14.37 -3.58
N GLY A 412 8.72 -13.73 -4.65
CA GLY A 412 8.63 -14.30 -5.99
C GLY A 412 7.44 -13.78 -6.78
N LEU A 413 7.44 -12.49 -7.02
CA LEU A 413 6.51 -11.72 -7.83
C LEU A 413 6.89 -11.70 -9.32
N ALA A 414 7.95 -12.39 -9.76
CA ALA A 414 8.47 -12.30 -11.12
C ALA A 414 7.41 -12.64 -12.19
N ASP A 415 6.66 -13.72 -11.99
CA ASP A 415 5.62 -14.14 -12.95
C ASP A 415 4.41 -13.18 -12.92
N GLN A 416 4.04 -12.69 -11.74
CA GLN A 416 2.96 -11.72 -11.53
C GLN A 416 3.31 -10.39 -12.19
N LEU A 417 4.57 -9.95 -12.06
CA LEU A 417 5.09 -8.76 -12.70
C LEU A 417 5.10 -8.91 -14.21
N ARG A 418 5.58 -10.05 -14.73
CA ARG A 418 5.56 -10.34 -16.18
C ARG A 418 4.14 -10.29 -16.74
N LYS A 419 3.19 -10.94 -16.06
CA LYS A 419 1.76 -10.93 -16.43
C LYS A 419 1.17 -9.51 -16.36
N ALA A 420 1.46 -8.77 -15.30
CA ALA A 420 0.96 -7.41 -15.13
C ALA A 420 1.50 -6.48 -16.24
N LEU A 421 2.77 -6.57 -16.60
CA LEU A 421 3.37 -5.79 -17.69
C LEU A 421 2.85 -6.21 -19.07
N ALA A 422 2.57 -7.50 -19.29
CA ALA A 422 2.03 -8.00 -20.56
C ALA A 422 0.66 -7.38 -20.91
N VAL A 423 -0.20 -7.18 -19.91
CA VAL A 423 -1.52 -6.53 -20.10
C VAL A 423 -1.36 -5.11 -20.67
N TYR A 424 -0.30 -4.38 -20.32
CA TYR A 424 -0.04 -3.04 -20.87
C TYR A 424 0.40 -3.05 -22.32
N THR A 425 1.22 -4.04 -22.69
CA THR A 425 1.68 -4.20 -24.07
C THR A 425 0.57 -4.74 -24.97
N GLU A 426 -0.29 -5.62 -24.47
CA GLU A 426 -1.43 -6.17 -25.23
C GLU A 426 -2.59 -5.16 -25.38
N SER A 427 -2.75 -4.22 -24.45
CA SER A 427 -3.75 -3.13 -24.52
C SER A 427 -3.46 -2.07 -25.59
N GLY A 428 -2.46 -2.26 -26.46
CA GLY A 428 -2.06 -1.33 -27.52
C GLY A 428 -0.75 -0.56 -27.26
N GLY A 429 -0.01 -0.90 -26.20
CA GLY A 429 1.34 -0.38 -25.95
C GLY A 429 2.37 -1.02 -26.89
N GLN A 430 3.30 -0.24 -27.41
CA GLN A 430 4.38 -0.79 -28.25
C GLN A 430 5.54 -1.27 -27.38
N GLY A 431 6.13 -2.42 -27.73
CA GLY A 431 7.46 -2.86 -27.28
C GLY A 431 7.50 -3.93 -26.17
N ALA A 432 8.65 -4.60 -26.04
CA ALA A 432 8.86 -5.68 -25.08
C ALA A 432 9.12 -5.12 -23.65
N PRO A 433 8.44 -5.61 -22.60
CA PRO A 433 8.42 -5.01 -21.26
C PRO A 433 9.69 -5.21 -20.42
N THR A 434 10.71 -5.84 -20.97
CA THR A 434 11.98 -6.13 -20.31
C THR A 434 13.11 -5.81 -21.26
N PHE A 435 14.12 -5.09 -20.78
CA PHE A 435 15.41 -5.04 -21.45
C PHE A 435 15.83 -6.48 -21.73
N ASP A 436 16.12 -6.80 -23.00
CA ASP A 436 16.57 -8.13 -23.36
C ASP A 436 17.85 -8.40 -22.58
N THR A 437 17.78 -9.34 -21.63
CA THR A 437 18.93 -9.74 -20.83
C THR A 437 20.09 -10.14 -21.75
N ALA A 438 19.83 -10.67 -22.95
CA ALA A 438 20.85 -10.95 -23.94
C ALA A 438 21.48 -9.66 -24.52
N GLN A 439 20.72 -8.59 -24.76
CA GLN A 439 21.29 -7.29 -25.14
C GLN A 439 22.08 -6.65 -24.00
N ALA A 440 21.59 -6.71 -22.76
CA ALA A 440 22.31 -6.19 -21.60
C ALA A 440 23.62 -6.97 -21.37
N ILE A 441 23.59 -8.29 -21.51
CA ILE A 441 24.77 -9.17 -21.49
C ILE A 441 25.69 -8.82 -22.67
N ALA A 442 25.17 -8.59 -23.88
CA ALA A 442 25.99 -8.23 -25.03
C ALA A 442 26.72 -6.90 -24.82
N VAL A 443 26.04 -5.88 -24.31
CA VAL A 443 26.66 -4.59 -23.97
C VAL A 443 27.67 -4.76 -22.83
N MET A 444 27.36 -5.57 -21.81
CA MET A 444 28.30 -5.86 -20.73
C MET A 444 29.54 -6.59 -21.23
N LEU A 445 29.39 -7.60 -22.10
CA LEU A 445 30.48 -8.33 -22.75
C LEU A 445 31.29 -7.43 -23.68
N GLU A 446 30.66 -6.48 -24.39
CA GLU A 446 31.36 -5.46 -25.18
C GLU A 446 32.23 -4.57 -24.29
N LYS A 447 31.67 -4.01 -23.20
CA LYS A 447 32.42 -3.17 -22.26
C LYS A 447 33.50 -3.96 -21.51
N HIS A 448 33.23 -5.22 -21.18
CA HIS A 448 34.22 -6.15 -20.65
C HIS A 448 35.33 -6.43 -21.66
N GLY A 449 35.01 -6.64 -22.93
CA GLY A 449 35.98 -6.80 -24.02
C GLY A 449 36.88 -5.59 -24.17
N ILE A 450 36.32 -4.38 -24.16
CA ILE A 450 37.09 -3.12 -24.16
C ILE A 450 38.03 -3.05 -22.94
N ALA A 451 37.54 -3.44 -21.75
CA ALA A 451 38.38 -3.49 -20.56
C ALA A 451 39.50 -4.55 -20.68
N CYS A 452 39.21 -5.73 -21.23
CA CYS A 452 40.21 -6.75 -21.52
C CYS A 452 41.26 -6.25 -22.53
N ASP A 453 40.85 -5.58 -23.61
CA ASP A 453 41.74 -5.01 -24.62
C ASP A 453 42.64 -3.92 -24.01
N LEU A 454 42.07 -3.03 -23.19
CA LEU A 454 42.82 -1.99 -22.48
C LEU A 454 43.86 -2.59 -21.52
N MET A 455 43.55 -3.76 -20.94
CA MET A 455 44.36 -4.48 -19.96
C MET A 455 45.18 -5.63 -20.56
N HIS A 456 45.19 -5.79 -21.89
CA HIS A 456 45.85 -6.87 -22.63
C HIS A 456 45.50 -8.30 -22.14
N GLN A 457 44.25 -8.52 -21.74
CA GLN A 457 43.76 -9.82 -21.29
C GLN A 457 43.04 -10.59 -22.40
N PRO A 458 43.18 -11.92 -22.48
CA PRO A 458 42.42 -12.72 -23.43
C PRO A 458 40.91 -12.67 -23.11
N ALA A 459 40.06 -12.74 -24.14
CA ALA A 459 38.61 -12.82 -23.93
C ALA A 459 38.24 -14.08 -23.11
N PRO A 460 37.22 -14.02 -22.25
CA PRO A 460 36.78 -15.18 -21.49
C PRO A 460 36.20 -16.25 -22.42
N LEU A 461 36.45 -17.53 -22.10
CA LEU A 461 35.88 -18.65 -22.82
C LEU A 461 34.35 -18.67 -22.60
N PRO A 462 33.53 -18.86 -23.65
CA PRO A 462 32.09 -19.01 -23.48
C PRO A 462 31.80 -20.23 -22.57
N ASP A 463 30.83 -20.07 -21.67
CA ASP A 463 30.21 -21.17 -20.91
C ASP A 463 31.03 -21.84 -19.79
N SER A 464 32.03 -21.18 -19.21
CA SER A 464 32.72 -21.70 -18.00
C SER A 464 32.99 -20.61 -16.95
N PRO A 465 32.85 -20.92 -15.65
CA PRO A 465 33.19 -19.98 -14.59
C PRO A 465 34.69 -19.68 -14.62
N PHE A 466 35.04 -18.40 -14.75
CA PHE A 466 36.41 -17.93 -14.69
C PHE A 466 36.57 -16.90 -13.57
N TYR A 467 37.79 -16.77 -13.08
CA TYR A 467 38.20 -15.79 -12.08
C TYR A 467 39.14 -14.79 -12.71
N VAL A 468 38.91 -13.51 -12.43
CA VAL A 468 39.90 -12.43 -12.67
C VAL A 468 40.63 -12.19 -11.35
N TYR A 469 41.96 -12.11 -11.38
CA TYR A 469 42.79 -11.93 -10.20
C TYR A 469 43.88 -10.88 -10.42
N ALA A 470 44.31 -10.24 -9.34
CA ALA A 470 45.42 -9.30 -9.32
C ALA A 470 46.52 -9.81 -8.38
N ILE A 471 47.77 -9.72 -8.81
CA ILE A 471 48.97 -10.03 -8.05
C ILE A 471 49.74 -8.73 -7.84
N LEU A 472 49.96 -8.36 -6.58
CA LEU A 472 50.95 -7.35 -6.24
C LEU A 472 52.34 -7.99 -6.28
N CYS A 473 53.18 -7.47 -7.15
CA CYS A 473 54.57 -7.87 -7.31
C CYS A 473 55.46 -7.24 -6.22
N ASP A 474 56.67 -7.74 -6.06
CA ASP A 474 57.67 -7.24 -5.12
C ASP A 474 58.15 -5.81 -5.38
N ASP A 475 58.06 -5.37 -6.64
CA ASP A 475 58.36 -4.02 -7.11
C ASP A 475 57.16 -3.04 -7.03
N GLU A 476 56.11 -3.41 -6.30
CA GLU A 476 54.83 -2.70 -6.19
C GLU A 476 54.01 -2.61 -7.49
N SER A 477 54.47 -3.23 -8.59
CA SER A 477 53.65 -3.36 -9.79
C SER A 477 52.49 -4.33 -9.58
N VAL A 478 51.43 -4.18 -10.36
CA VAL A 478 50.26 -5.06 -10.31
C VAL A 478 50.13 -5.81 -11.61
N TYR A 479 50.13 -7.15 -11.52
CA TYR A 479 49.79 -8.02 -12.63
C TYR A 479 48.34 -8.48 -12.49
N ILE A 480 47.54 -8.36 -13.55
CA ILE A 480 46.15 -8.83 -13.56
C ILE A 480 46.04 -9.96 -14.58
N GLY A 481 45.47 -11.09 -14.17
CA GLY A 481 45.24 -12.24 -15.04
C GLY A 481 43.86 -12.84 -14.86
N GLN A 482 43.58 -13.89 -15.63
CA GLN A 482 42.38 -14.69 -15.49
C GLN A 482 42.70 -16.19 -15.52
N THR A 483 41.87 -17.00 -14.86
CA THR A 483 42.03 -18.45 -14.76
C THR A 483 40.70 -19.12 -14.38
N GLU A 484 40.54 -20.40 -14.72
CA GLU A 484 39.45 -21.24 -14.20
C GLU A 484 39.80 -21.83 -12.83
N ASP A 485 41.08 -21.80 -12.44
CA ASP A 485 41.61 -22.35 -11.19
C ASP A 485 42.62 -21.38 -10.55
N LEU A 486 42.18 -20.67 -9.51
CA LEU A 486 42.99 -19.69 -8.78
C LEU A 486 44.17 -20.33 -8.04
N LEU A 487 43.96 -21.50 -7.43
CA LEU A 487 44.95 -22.19 -6.62
C LEU A 487 46.12 -22.68 -7.49
N LYS A 488 45.79 -23.32 -8.62
CA LYS A 488 46.79 -23.75 -9.60
C LYS A 488 47.58 -22.57 -10.14
N ARG A 489 46.88 -21.52 -10.57
CA ARG A 489 47.50 -20.35 -11.21
C ARG A 489 48.39 -19.56 -10.25
N TRP A 490 47.98 -19.40 -8.99
CA TRP A 490 48.83 -18.80 -7.97
C TRP A 490 50.10 -19.61 -7.70
N GLY A 491 49.98 -20.94 -7.64
CA GLY A 491 51.14 -21.83 -7.55
C GLY A 491 52.12 -21.66 -8.71
N GLU A 492 51.62 -21.45 -9.93
CA GLU A 492 52.45 -21.20 -11.12
C GLU A 492 53.22 -19.87 -11.01
N HIS A 493 52.54 -18.79 -10.58
CA HIS A 493 53.18 -17.49 -10.36
C HIS A 493 54.25 -17.55 -9.26
N ARG A 494 53.97 -18.20 -8.12
CA ARG A 494 54.96 -18.34 -7.02
C ARG A 494 56.19 -19.17 -7.40
N ARG A 495 56.05 -20.12 -8.32
CA ARG A 495 57.16 -20.97 -8.81
C ARG A 495 57.94 -20.34 -9.97
N GLY A 496 57.61 -19.12 -10.39
CA GLY A 496 58.24 -18.48 -11.57
C GLY A 496 57.86 -19.15 -12.90
N THR A 497 56.77 -19.91 -12.91
CA THR A 497 56.24 -20.61 -14.10
C THR A 497 54.98 -19.96 -14.67
N GLY A 498 54.51 -18.87 -14.06
CA GLY A 498 53.33 -18.11 -14.46
C GLY A 498 53.59 -17.19 -15.66
N ALA A 499 52.85 -16.08 -15.75
CA ALA A 499 52.99 -15.11 -16.83
C ALA A 499 54.39 -14.49 -16.91
N GLU A 500 54.86 -14.16 -18.12
CA GLU A 500 56.17 -13.54 -18.36
C GLU A 500 56.42 -12.30 -17.48
N TRP A 501 55.37 -11.50 -17.24
CA TRP A 501 55.47 -10.35 -16.32
C TRP A 501 55.89 -10.80 -14.92
N THR A 502 55.17 -11.77 -14.35
CA THR A 502 55.45 -12.28 -12.99
C THR A 502 56.73 -13.11 -12.87
N LYS A 503 57.33 -13.51 -14.00
CA LYS A 503 58.68 -14.09 -14.00
C LYS A 503 59.75 -13.02 -13.80
N LYS A 504 59.51 -11.82 -14.31
CA LYS A 504 60.40 -10.66 -14.17
C LYS A 504 60.15 -9.88 -12.88
N HIS A 505 58.90 -9.86 -12.42
CA HIS A 505 58.44 -9.17 -11.21
C HIS A 505 57.69 -10.18 -10.33
N PRO A 506 58.37 -10.95 -9.46
CA PRO A 506 57.76 -12.04 -8.72
C PRO A 506 56.70 -11.56 -7.71
N PRO A 507 55.72 -12.41 -7.34
CA PRO A 507 54.70 -12.04 -6.36
C PRO A 507 55.32 -11.63 -5.02
N HIS A 508 54.74 -10.61 -4.38
CA HIS A 508 55.25 -10.10 -3.11
C HIS A 508 55.33 -11.20 -2.03
N PRO A 509 56.48 -11.40 -1.36
CA PRO A 509 56.76 -12.60 -0.55
C PRO A 509 55.84 -12.79 0.68
N ASN A 510 55.27 -11.70 1.19
CA ASN A 510 54.37 -11.70 2.36
C ASN A 510 52.87 -11.83 2.00
N ARG A 511 52.51 -12.04 0.74
CA ARG A 511 51.11 -12.21 0.33
C ARG A 511 50.79 -13.69 0.14
N THR A 512 49.68 -14.13 0.74
CA THR A 512 49.06 -15.43 0.48
C THR A 512 47.90 -15.25 -0.51
N LEU A 513 47.41 -16.38 -1.06
CA LEU A 513 46.27 -16.40 -1.98
C LEU A 513 45.05 -15.68 -1.40
#